data_AF-A0A2S7PFG6-F1
#
_entry.id   AF-A0A2S7PFG6-F1
#
_cell.length_a   1.000
_cell.length_b   1.000
_cell.length_c   1.000
_cell.angle_alpha   90.00
_cell.angle_beta   90.00
_cell.angle_gamma   90.00
#
_symmetry.space_group_name_H-M   'P 1'
#
loop_
_entity.id
_entity.type
_entity.pdbx_description
1 polymer ?
#
loop_
_entity_poly.entity_id
_entity_poly.type
_entity_poly.pdbx_seq_one_letter_code
_entity_poly.pdbx_strand_id
1 'polypeptide(L)'
;MSGPIALAVFDQFRNILNEADIDKRVQYMIEVLFQIRKDKYKDNPAIKEELDLVEEEDQITHRIALDDDIDVQDGLNIFKFDPEWEQNEELYKRLKAEILGEGSDDEEDDDDQDDSEDDEEAKEEKALEIKDQSNTDLY
;
A
#
# COMPACT_ATOMS: atom_id res chain seq x y z
N MET A 1 -15.18 13.03 -3.39
CA MET A 1 -15.44 14.03 -4.47
C MET A 1 -16.51 15.00 -4.02
N SER A 2 -16.32 16.31 -4.24
CA SER A 2 -17.40 17.28 -4.03
C SER A 2 -18.57 16.96 -4.99
N GLY A 3 -19.79 16.82 -4.47
CA GLY A 3 -20.98 16.45 -5.26
C GLY A 3 -21.15 17.25 -6.57
N PRO A 4 -20.93 18.57 -6.58
CA PRO A 4 -20.92 19.39 -7.79
C PRO A 4 -19.92 18.97 -8.88
N ILE A 5 -18.72 18.50 -8.50
CA ILE A 5 -17.68 18.08 -9.47
C ILE A 5 -18.09 16.78 -10.15
N ALA A 6 -18.63 15.82 -9.38
CA ALA A 6 -19.14 14.57 -9.95
C ALA A 6 -20.28 14.83 -10.95
N LEU A 7 -21.18 15.77 -10.67
CA LEU A 7 -22.24 16.17 -11.60
C LEU A 7 -21.66 16.71 -12.92
N ALA A 8 -20.67 17.61 -12.84
CA ALA A 8 -20.02 18.16 -14.02
C ALA A 8 -19.39 17.07 -14.90
N VAL A 9 -18.70 16.09 -14.32
CA VAL A 9 -18.10 14.96 -15.05
C VAL A 9 -19.17 14.13 -15.79
N PHE A 10 -20.28 13.81 -15.12
CA PHE A 10 -21.35 13.05 -15.74
C PHE A 10 -22.13 13.82 -16.80
N ASP A 11 -22.22 15.15 -16.67
CA ASP A 11 -22.80 15.99 -17.72
C ASP A 11 -21.90 16.02 -18.96
N GLN A 12 -20.57 16.04 -18.79
CA GLN A 12 -19.63 15.86 -19.92
C GLN A 12 -19.81 14.50 -20.60
N PHE A 13 -19.93 13.41 -19.86
CA PHE A 13 -20.22 12.09 -20.44
C PHE A 13 -21.56 12.05 -21.18
N ARG A 14 -22.58 12.77 -20.69
CA ARG A 14 -23.87 12.90 -21.39
C ARG A 14 -23.73 13.66 -22.71
N ASN A 15 -22.94 14.74 -22.73
CA ASN A 15 -22.68 15.50 -23.95
C ASN A 15 -21.94 14.64 -24.97
N ILE A 16 -20.91 13.89 -24.55
CA ILE A 16 -20.19 12.95 -25.44
C ILE A 16 -21.15 11.90 -26.01
N LEU A 17 -22.03 11.33 -25.19
CA LEU A 17 -22.98 10.30 -25.63
C LEU A 17 -23.98 10.82 -26.68
N ASN A 18 -24.39 12.08 -26.60
CA ASN A 18 -25.45 12.65 -27.42
C ASN A 18 -24.95 13.47 -28.62
N GLU A 19 -23.84 14.18 -28.48
CA GLU A 19 -23.40 15.22 -29.40
C GLU A 19 -22.12 14.86 -30.16
N ALA A 20 -21.34 13.89 -29.70
CA ALA A 20 -20.09 13.48 -30.35
C ALA A 20 -20.31 12.31 -31.32
N ASP A 21 -19.53 12.29 -32.40
CA ASP A 21 -19.42 11.13 -33.28
C ASP A 21 -18.45 10.12 -32.64
N ILE A 22 -19.01 9.13 -31.96
CA ILE A 22 -18.28 8.09 -31.24
C ILE A 22 -18.60 6.71 -31.79
N ASP A 23 -17.65 5.79 -31.71
CA ASP A 23 -17.89 4.42 -32.12
C ASP A 23 -18.79 3.66 -31.12
N LYS A 24 -19.40 2.57 -31.56
CA LYS A 24 -20.35 1.78 -30.77
C LYS A 24 -19.76 1.24 -29.47
N ARG A 25 -18.45 0.97 -29.42
CA ARG A 25 -17.77 0.47 -28.21
C ARG A 25 -17.77 1.56 -27.13
N VAL A 26 -17.38 2.78 -27.50
CA VAL A 26 -17.36 3.92 -26.56
C VAL A 26 -18.76 4.27 -26.09
N GLN A 27 -19.75 4.24 -27.00
CA GLN A 27 -21.15 4.43 -26.63
C GLN A 27 -21.59 3.42 -25.56
N TYR A 28 -21.36 2.13 -25.79
CA TYR A 28 -21.71 1.07 -24.83
C TYR A 28 -21.01 1.26 -23.48
N MET A 29 -19.73 1.64 -23.48
CA MET A 29 -18.99 1.89 -22.24
C MET A 29 -19.61 3.01 -21.41
N ILE A 30 -20.02 4.12 -22.04
CA ILE A 30 -20.66 5.24 -21.35
C ILE A 30 -22.06 4.83 -20.84
N GLU A 31 -22.83 4.09 -21.63
CA GLU A 31 -24.14 3.58 -21.20
C GLU A 31 -24.02 2.65 -19.97
N VAL A 32 -23.04 1.75 -19.96
CA VAL A 32 -22.74 0.89 -18.81
C VAL A 32 -22.38 1.72 -17.59
N LEU A 33 -21.56 2.77 -17.74
CA LEU A 33 -21.23 3.69 -16.64
C LEU A 33 -22.48 4.36 -16.04
N PHE A 34 -23.44 4.76 -16.88
CA PHE A 34 -24.72 5.31 -16.39
C PHE A 34 -25.56 4.27 -15.64
N GLN A 35 -25.55 3.00 -16.06
CA GLN A 35 -26.22 1.93 -15.31
C GLN A 35 -25.57 1.69 -13.95
N ILE A 36 -24.23 1.63 -13.89
CA ILE A 36 -23.49 1.48 -12.62
C ILE A 36 -23.85 2.60 -11.64
N ARG A 37 -23.90 3.85 -12.11
CA ARG A 37 -24.32 4.99 -11.28
C ARG A 37 -25.77 4.87 -10.81
N LYS A 38 -26.68 4.44 -11.70
CA LYS A 38 -28.10 4.24 -11.36
C LYS A 38 -28.28 3.17 -10.30
N ASP A 39 -27.48 2.10 -10.40
CA ASP A 39 -27.40 1.01 -9.44
C ASP A 39 -26.59 1.35 -8.18
N LYS A 40 -26.20 2.63 -8.02
CA LYS A 40 -25.46 3.17 -6.87
C LYS A 40 -24.18 2.40 -6.57
N TYR A 41 -23.49 1.92 -7.61
CA TYR A 41 -22.21 1.21 -7.47
C TYR A 41 -22.31 -0.06 -6.60
N LYS A 42 -23.47 -0.73 -6.54
CA LYS A 42 -23.69 -1.91 -5.68
C LYS A 42 -22.64 -3.02 -5.86
N ASP A 43 -22.14 -3.22 -7.07
CA ASP A 43 -21.13 -4.22 -7.41
C ASP A 43 -19.69 -3.67 -7.37
N ASN A 44 -19.52 -2.38 -7.02
CA ASN A 44 -18.26 -1.65 -6.97
C ASN A 44 -18.17 -0.87 -5.64
N PRO A 45 -18.12 -1.56 -4.49
CA PRO A 45 -17.97 -0.90 -3.19
C PRO A 45 -16.68 -0.08 -3.16
N ALA A 46 -16.69 1.04 -2.42
CA ALA A 46 -15.54 1.94 -2.34
C ALA A 46 -14.33 1.28 -1.66
N ILE A 47 -14.59 0.48 -0.62
CA ILE A 47 -13.61 -0.33 0.11
C ILE A 47 -14.26 -1.70 0.29
N LYS A 48 -13.50 -2.78 0.07
CA LYS A 48 -13.96 -4.13 0.39
C LYS A 48 -13.84 -4.36 1.89
N GLU A 49 -14.76 -5.11 2.47
CA GLU A 49 -14.79 -5.39 3.92
C GLU A 49 -13.45 -5.95 4.44
N GLU A 50 -12.84 -6.87 3.70
CA GLU A 50 -11.53 -7.47 4.01
C GLU A 50 -10.33 -6.49 3.98
N LEU A 51 -10.52 -5.29 3.43
CA LEU A 51 -9.48 -4.26 3.27
C LEU A 51 -9.69 -3.06 4.20
N ASP A 52 -10.76 -3.05 4.98
CA ASP A 52 -11.08 -1.98 5.93
C ASP A 52 -10.38 -2.25 7.27
N LEU A 53 -9.06 -1.99 7.31
CA LEU A 53 -8.17 -2.37 8.40
C LEU A 53 -7.68 -1.21 9.26
N VAL A 54 -7.94 0.04 8.85
CA VAL A 54 -7.38 1.24 9.47
C VAL A 54 -8.52 2.16 9.89
N GLU A 55 -8.56 2.49 11.18
CA GLU A 55 -9.55 3.40 11.76
C GLU A 55 -9.50 4.78 11.09
N GLU A 56 -10.65 5.44 10.96
CA GLU A 56 -10.75 6.73 10.25
C GLU A 56 -9.84 7.82 10.83
N GLU A 57 -9.57 7.77 12.15
CA GLU A 57 -8.71 8.74 12.84
C GLU A 57 -7.22 8.58 12.55
N ASP A 58 -6.79 7.37 12.17
CA ASP A 58 -5.40 7.03 11.84
C ASP A 58 -5.09 7.19 10.35
N GLN A 59 -6.10 7.47 9.51
CA GLN A 59 -5.91 7.60 8.07
C GLN A 59 -5.29 8.96 7.68
N ILE A 60 -4.11 8.90 7.06
CA ILE A 60 -3.42 10.08 6.51
C ILE A 60 -3.73 10.23 5.02
N THR A 61 -4.62 11.16 4.67
CA THR A 61 -4.96 11.46 3.28
C THR A 61 -3.99 12.46 2.65
N HIS A 62 -3.14 11.98 1.73
CA HIS A 62 -2.26 12.81 0.93
C HIS A 62 -3.03 13.46 -0.23
N ARG A 63 -2.80 14.74 -0.52
CA ARG A 63 -3.43 15.47 -1.63
C ARG A 63 -2.37 15.81 -2.68
N ILE A 64 -2.46 15.14 -3.83
CA ILE A 64 -1.52 15.26 -4.94
C ILE A 64 -2.32 15.63 -6.20
N ALA A 65 -1.86 16.63 -6.94
CA ALA A 65 -2.44 17.03 -8.23
C ALA A 65 -1.85 16.22 -9.38
N LEU A 66 -2.52 16.23 -10.54
CA LEU A 66 -2.09 15.47 -11.71
C LEU A 66 -0.85 16.08 -12.39
N ASP A 67 -0.60 17.36 -12.17
CA ASP A 67 0.48 18.16 -12.73
C ASP A 67 1.61 18.46 -11.73
N ASP A 68 1.54 17.88 -10.52
CA ASP A 68 2.61 18.00 -9.53
C ASP A 68 3.88 17.29 -10.01
N ASP A 69 5.02 17.92 -9.77
CA ASP A 69 6.33 17.29 -9.94
C ASP A 69 6.66 16.49 -8.68
N ILE A 70 6.76 15.16 -8.83
CA ILE A 70 6.93 14.22 -7.73
C ILE A 70 8.34 13.62 -7.81
N ASP A 71 9.11 13.79 -6.74
CA ASP A 71 10.37 13.05 -6.57
C ASP A 71 10.06 11.59 -6.27
N VAL A 72 10.35 10.72 -7.24
CA VAL A 72 10.11 9.27 -7.15
C VAL A 72 11.10 8.56 -6.21
N GLN A 73 12.18 9.23 -5.82
CA GLN A 73 13.20 8.69 -4.90
C GLN A 73 13.74 7.29 -5.30
N ASP A 74 13.89 7.02 -6.60
CA ASP A 74 14.34 5.72 -7.14
C ASP A 74 15.67 5.22 -6.53
N GLY A 75 16.49 6.16 -6.05
CA GLY A 75 17.74 5.85 -5.37
C GLY A 75 17.58 5.05 -4.08
N LEU A 76 16.39 4.98 -3.48
CA LEU A 76 16.06 4.16 -2.31
C LEU A 76 15.92 2.68 -2.64
N ASN A 77 15.66 2.33 -3.91
CA ASN A 77 15.56 0.94 -4.36
C ASN A 77 16.93 0.27 -4.57
N ILE A 78 18.03 1.00 -4.38
CA ILE A 78 19.41 0.55 -4.63
C ILE A 78 20.14 0.45 -3.29
N PHE A 79 20.70 -0.73 -3.01
CA PHE A 79 21.54 -0.91 -1.82
C PHE A 79 22.74 0.03 -1.86
N LYS A 80 22.93 0.74 -0.76
CA LYS A 80 24.05 1.66 -0.55
C LYS A 80 24.56 1.47 0.87
N PHE A 81 25.86 1.66 1.04
CA PHE A 81 26.44 1.67 2.38
C PHE A 81 25.88 2.86 3.17
N ASP A 82 25.33 2.58 4.34
CA ASP A 82 24.84 3.57 5.28
C ASP A 82 25.83 3.71 6.45
N PRO A 83 26.55 4.85 6.57
CA PRO A 83 27.44 5.11 7.69
C PRO A 83 26.72 5.17 9.05
N GLU A 84 25.42 5.44 9.06
CA GLU A 84 24.58 5.60 10.26
C GLU A 84 23.70 4.36 10.52
N TRP A 85 24.00 3.24 9.87
CA TRP A 85 23.20 2.01 9.90
C TRP A 85 22.79 1.58 11.32
N GLU A 86 23.74 1.56 12.27
CA GLU A 86 23.46 1.14 13.65
C GLU A 86 22.40 2.02 14.33
N GLN A 87 22.45 3.34 14.09
CA GLN A 87 21.50 4.28 14.68
C GLN A 87 20.12 4.15 14.00
N ASN A 88 20.10 4.02 12.67
CA ASN A 88 18.86 3.87 11.90
C ASN A 88 18.12 2.56 12.26
N GLU A 89 18.86 1.47 12.48
CA GLU A 89 18.29 0.20 12.96
C GLU A 89 17.71 0.31 14.37
N GLU A 90 18.35 1.05 15.28
CA GLU A 90 17.81 1.28 16.62
C GLU A 90 16.51 2.09 16.59
N LEU A 91 16.48 3.15 15.78
CA LEU A 91 15.27 3.97 15.57
C LEU A 91 14.14 3.15 14.96
N TYR A 92 14.44 2.31 13.96
CA TYR A 92 13.45 1.43 13.35
C TYR A 92 12.90 0.41 14.35
N LYS A 93 13.74 -0.23 15.17
CA LYS A 93 13.31 -1.17 16.21
C LYS A 93 12.36 -0.51 17.21
N ARG A 94 12.68 0.71 17.66
CA ARG A 94 11.82 1.48 18.56
C ARG A 94 10.46 1.79 17.94
N LEU A 95 10.46 2.28 16.69
CA LEU A 95 9.23 2.58 15.94
C LEU A 95 8.37 1.33 15.72
N LYS A 96 9.00 0.20 15.37
CA LYS A 96 8.30 -1.07 15.21
C LYS A 96 7.60 -1.49 16.51
N ALA A 97 8.28 -1.41 17.64
CA ALA A 97 7.72 -1.75 18.94
C ALA A 97 6.56 -0.82 19.35
N GLU A 98 6.64 0.46 18.99
CA GLU A 98 5.55 1.43 19.20
C GLU A 98 4.31 1.07 18.37
N ILE A 99 4.47 0.78 17.07
CA ILE A 99 3.36 0.46 16.17
C ILE A 99 2.68 -0.86 16.54
N LEU A 100 3.47 -1.88 16.94
CA LEU A 100 2.95 -3.20 17.28
C LEU A 100 2.49 -3.33 18.73
N GLY A 101 2.76 -2.32 19.57
CA GLY A 101 2.48 -2.37 21.01
C GLY A 101 3.40 -3.34 21.79
N GLU A 102 4.48 -3.82 21.18
CA GLU A 102 5.45 -4.74 21.80
C GLU A 102 6.30 -4.05 22.89
N GLY A 103 6.23 -2.71 23.00
CA GLY A 103 7.00 -1.93 23.98
C GLY A 103 6.28 -1.62 25.29
N SER A 104 5.06 -2.13 25.54
CA SER A 104 4.28 -1.81 26.74
C SER A 104 4.24 -2.89 27.81
N ASP A 105 4.97 -4.01 27.64
CA ASP A 105 4.94 -5.15 28.56
C ASP A 105 6.34 -5.60 29.01
N ASP A 106 7.23 -4.65 29.26
CA ASP A 106 8.54 -4.92 29.90
C ASP A 106 8.62 -4.23 31.27
N GLU A 107 7.77 -4.70 32.19
CA GLU A 107 8.11 -4.84 33.61
C GLU A 107 7.61 -6.21 34.10
N GLU A 108 8.25 -7.32 33.70
CA GLU A 108 8.65 -8.44 34.57
C GLU A 108 9.36 -9.57 33.78
N ASP A 109 10.68 -9.61 34.00
CA ASP A 109 11.66 -10.71 34.01
C ASP A 109 11.17 -12.19 33.83
N ASP A 110 11.89 -12.87 32.92
CA ASP A 110 12.36 -14.28 32.95
C ASP A 110 11.39 -15.48 32.83
N ASP A 111 11.82 -16.41 31.97
CA ASP A 111 11.39 -17.82 31.79
C ASP A 111 9.91 -18.12 31.46
N ASP A 112 9.60 -18.29 30.17
CA ASP A 112 8.73 -19.39 29.74
C ASP A 112 9.27 -20.05 28.48
N GLN A 113 9.90 -21.21 28.71
CA GLN A 113 10.08 -22.28 27.74
C GLN A 113 8.70 -22.66 27.18
N ASP A 114 8.42 -22.34 25.92
CA ASP A 114 7.55 -23.21 25.11
C ASP A 114 8.42 -24.09 24.23
N ASP A 115 8.69 -25.24 24.82
CA ASP A 115 9.33 -26.42 24.28
C ASP A 115 8.48 -26.99 23.13
N SER A 116 8.83 -26.65 21.89
CA SER A 116 8.52 -27.50 20.75
C SER A 116 9.67 -28.48 20.53
N GLU A 117 9.67 -29.55 21.32
CA GLU A 117 10.30 -30.82 20.96
C GLU A 117 9.69 -31.33 19.65
N ASP A 118 10.36 -31.07 18.51
CA ASP A 118 10.58 -32.15 17.53
C ASP A 118 11.81 -31.88 16.63
N ASP A 119 12.78 -32.76 16.84
CA ASP A 119 13.79 -33.29 15.94
C ASP A 119 15.13 -32.58 15.70
N GLU A 120 16.15 -33.42 15.83
CA GLU A 120 17.57 -33.19 15.89
C GLU A 120 18.14 -32.48 14.64
N GLU A 121 18.88 -31.38 14.83
CA GLU A 121 20.23 -31.24 14.27
C GLU A 121 20.87 -29.92 14.71
N ALA A 122 21.87 -30.03 15.58
CA ALA A 122 22.87 -28.99 15.78
C ALA A 122 23.50 -28.61 14.43
N LYS A 123 23.17 -27.42 13.91
CA LYS A 123 23.91 -26.78 12.81
C LYS A 123 24.27 -25.37 13.22
N GLU A 124 25.54 -25.26 13.62
CA GLU A 124 26.49 -24.18 13.40
C GLU A 124 25.90 -22.85 12.90
N GLU A 125 26.31 -21.76 13.54
CA GLU A 125 26.28 -20.39 13.03
C GLU A 125 26.56 -20.36 11.51
N LYS A 126 25.50 -20.48 10.71
CA LYS A 126 25.59 -20.27 9.27
C LYS A 126 25.65 -18.76 9.10
N ALA A 127 26.85 -18.28 8.78
CA ALA A 127 27.02 -17.03 8.07
C ALA A 127 25.89 -16.90 7.05
N LEU A 128 24.98 -15.95 7.28
CA LEU A 128 23.88 -15.67 6.37
C LEU A 128 24.49 -15.26 5.04
N GLU A 129 24.60 -16.21 4.11
CA GLU A 129 25.08 -15.97 2.76
C GLU A 129 24.02 -15.12 2.07
N ILE A 130 24.23 -13.79 2.06
CA ILE A 130 23.37 -12.83 1.37
C ILE A 130 23.47 -13.16 -0.13
N LYS A 131 22.54 -13.98 -0.61
CA LYS A 131 22.45 -14.35 -2.00
C LYS A 131 21.54 -13.36 -2.71
N ASP A 132 22.15 -12.44 -3.46
CA ASP A 132 21.44 -11.53 -4.36
C ASP A 132 20.65 -12.34 -5.39
N GLN A 133 19.32 -12.22 -5.36
CA GLN A 133 18.41 -12.82 -6.34
C GLN A 133 17.93 -11.81 -7.38
N SER A 134 18.38 -10.55 -7.30
CA SER A 134 18.22 -9.63 -8.41
C SER A 134 19.28 -10.01 -9.45
N ASN A 135 18.86 -10.40 -10.66
CA ASN A 135 19.79 -10.70 -11.76
C ASN A 135 20.46 -9.41 -12.28
N THR A 136 21.07 -8.61 -11.40
CA THR A 136 21.65 -7.32 -11.71
C THR A 136 23.16 -7.48 -11.83
N ASP A 137 23.59 -8.05 -12.96
CA ASP A 137 25.00 -8.03 -13.35
C ASP A 137 25.43 -6.57 -13.60
N LEU A 138 26.05 -5.94 -12.61
CA LEU A 138 26.76 -4.66 -12.78
C LEU A 138 28.11 -4.96 -13.47
N TYR A 139 28.15 -4.71 -14.79
CA TYR A 139 29.38 -4.63 -15.58
C TYR A 139 30.17 -3.35 -15.32
#